data_AF-A0A1E7ICK4-F1
#
_entry.id   AF-A0A1E7ICK4-F1
#
_cell.length_a   1.000
_cell.length_b   1.000
_cell.length_c   1.000
_cell.angle_alpha   90.00
_cell.angle_beta   90.00
_cell.angle_gamma   90.00
#
_symmetry.space_group_name_H-M   'P 1'
#
loop_
_entity.id
_entity.type
_entity.pdbx_description
1 polymer ?
#
loop_
_entity_poly.entity_id
_entity_poly.type
_entity_poly.pdbx_seq_one_letter_code
_entity_poly.pdbx_strand_id
1 'polypeptide(L)'
;LHYAVVKETPHNQAATTGVNYQRKGDMEAEMQTIAEHLQEKWEFEDVLLIRRLGCLKTGEIISLIAAASPNSADVFAACQHGISHLKKIATFCKTEIGVP
;
A
#
# COMPACT_ATOMS: atom_id res chain seq x y z
N LEU A 1 -3.89 -12.30 1.18
CA LEU A 1 -3.94 -10.86 0.80
C LEU A 1 -3.86 -9.99 2.04
N HIS A 2 -3.30 -8.80 1.91
CA HIS A 2 -3.29 -7.75 2.94
C HIS A 2 -3.71 -6.43 2.28
N TYR A 3 -4.64 -5.69 2.89
CA TYR A 3 -4.99 -4.34 2.46
C TYR A 3 -4.89 -3.34 3.61
N ALA A 4 -4.65 -2.09 3.26
CA ALA A 4 -4.64 -0.98 4.22
C ALA A 4 -5.79 -0.02 3.89
N VAL A 5 -6.35 0.61 4.91
CA VAL A 5 -7.40 1.63 4.80
C VAL A 5 -6.91 2.98 5.32
N VAL A 6 -7.56 4.07 4.88
CA VAL A 6 -7.39 5.39 5.50
C VAL A 6 -7.88 5.30 6.93
N LYS A 7 -7.02 5.64 7.89
CA LYS A 7 -7.35 5.62 9.32
C LYS A 7 -7.93 6.96 9.75
N GLU A 8 -8.81 6.91 10.75
CA GLU A 8 -9.18 8.10 11.50
C GLU A 8 -7.96 8.68 12.21
N THR A 9 -7.87 10.00 12.27
CA THR A 9 -6.89 10.68 13.14
C THR A 9 -7.31 10.52 14.60
N PRO A 10 -6.37 10.32 15.54
CA PRO A 10 -6.68 10.25 16.96
C PRO A 10 -7.35 11.54 17.46
N HIS A 11 -8.18 11.44 18.51
CA HIS A 11 -9.00 12.50 19.10
C HIS A 11 -8.27 13.80 19.48
N ASN A 12 -6.93 13.81 19.51
CA ASN A 12 -6.10 14.96 19.86
C ASN A 12 -5.48 15.70 18.64
N GLN A 13 -6.01 15.46 17.44
CA GLN A 13 -5.63 16.15 16.19
C GLN A 13 -6.89 16.61 15.46
N ALA A 14 -6.75 17.63 14.60
CA ALA A 14 -7.84 18.09 13.75
C ALA A 14 -8.46 16.90 13.00
N ALA A 15 -9.80 16.79 13.06
CA ALA A 15 -10.50 15.66 12.47
C ALA A 15 -10.21 15.62 10.95
N THR A 16 -9.73 14.46 10.48
CA THR A 16 -9.46 14.20 9.07
C THR A 16 -10.67 13.51 8.46
N THR A 17 -11.21 14.04 7.36
CA THR A 17 -12.31 13.41 6.61
C THR A 17 -11.81 12.45 5.53
N GLY A 18 -10.54 12.58 5.15
CA GLY A 18 -9.87 11.72 4.18
C GLY A 18 -8.44 12.14 3.89
N VAL A 19 -7.83 11.52 2.91
CA VAL A 19 -6.46 11.79 2.48
C VAL A 19 -6.43 11.92 0.97
N ASN A 20 -5.77 12.95 0.45
CA ASN A 20 -5.44 13.06 -0.96
C ASN A 20 -4.08 12.41 -1.21
N TYR A 21 -4.06 11.36 -2.03
CA TYR A 21 -2.85 10.66 -2.42
C TYR A 21 -2.41 11.05 -3.82
N GLN A 22 -1.14 11.41 -3.98
CA GLN A 22 -0.60 11.94 -5.24
C GLN A 22 0.70 11.25 -5.62
N ARG A 23 0.91 11.08 -6.92
CA ARG A 23 2.17 10.60 -7.47
C ARG A 23 3.17 11.75 -7.68
N LYS A 24 4.46 11.48 -7.49
CA LYS A 24 5.58 12.40 -7.74
C LYS A 24 6.76 11.72 -8.43
N GLY A 25 6.50 11.08 -9.57
CA GLY A 25 7.50 10.40 -10.41
C GLY A 25 6.95 9.09 -10.95
N ASP A 26 7.85 8.16 -11.27
CA ASP A 26 7.51 6.85 -11.84
C ASP A 26 7.21 5.83 -10.73
N MET A 27 5.94 5.76 -10.38
CA MET A 27 5.44 4.93 -9.29
C MET A 27 5.31 3.48 -9.73
N GLU A 28 4.98 3.27 -11.01
CA GLU A 28 4.86 1.96 -11.64
C GLU A 28 6.22 1.24 -11.63
N ALA A 29 7.32 1.94 -11.95
CA ALA A 29 8.66 1.38 -11.87
C ALA A 29 9.06 0.97 -10.43
N GLU A 30 8.82 1.82 -9.43
CA GLU A 30 9.09 1.46 -8.03
C GLU A 30 8.26 0.26 -7.56
N MET A 31 6.98 0.20 -7.94
CA MET A 31 6.11 -0.94 -7.62
C MET A 31 6.56 -2.22 -8.34
N GLN A 32 7.02 -2.13 -9.58
CA GLN A 32 7.57 -3.25 -10.32
C GLN A 32 8.83 -3.80 -9.64
N THR A 33 9.75 -2.94 -9.21
CA THR A 33 10.94 -3.35 -8.44
C THR A 33 10.55 -4.06 -7.14
N ILE A 34 9.47 -3.63 -6.47
CA ILE A 34 8.97 -4.34 -5.28
C ILE A 34 8.48 -5.74 -5.66
N ALA A 35 7.69 -5.87 -6.73
CA ALA A 35 7.18 -7.16 -7.17
C ALA A 35 8.32 -8.14 -7.52
N GLU A 36 9.33 -7.67 -8.27
CA GLU A 36 10.54 -8.43 -8.61
C GLU A 36 11.30 -8.87 -7.36
N HIS A 37 11.54 -7.95 -6.41
CA HIS A 37 12.23 -8.27 -5.17
C HIS A 37 11.50 -9.33 -4.34
N LEU A 38 10.16 -9.31 -4.33
CA LEU A 38 9.40 -10.36 -3.68
C LEU A 38 9.61 -11.69 -4.44
N GLN A 39 9.49 -11.69 -5.77
CA GLN A 39 9.63 -12.90 -6.61
C GLN A 39 11.02 -13.55 -6.53
N GLU A 40 12.07 -12.78 -6.27
CA GLU A 40 13.42 -13.32 -6.04
C GLU A 40 13.55 -14.05 -4.70
N LYS A 41 12.76 -13.65 -3.70
CA LYS A 41 12.93 -14.09 -2.31
C LYS A 41 12.05 -15.28 -1.94
N TRP A 42 10.91 -15.48 -2.61
CA TRP A 42 10.00 -16.60 -2.36
C TRP A 42 9.54 -17.23 -3.68
N GLU A 43 9.19 -18.51 -3.62
CA GLU A 43 8.54 -19.20 -4.73
C GLU A 43 7.08 -18.73 -4.84
N PHE A 44 6.77 -17.98 -5.90
CA PHE A 44 5.41 -17.50 -6.19
C PHE A 44 4.82 -18.11 -7.44
N GLU A 45 3.51 -18.27 -7.39
CA GLU A 45 2.68 -18.38 -8.58
C GLU A 45 2.37 -16.99 -9.13
N ASP A 46 2.04 -16.02 -8.26
CA ASP A 46 1.73 -14.64 -8.67
C ASP A 46 1.79 -13.64 -7.50
N VAL A 47 1.96 -12.35 -7.82
CA VAL A 47 1.87 -11.24 -6.87
C VAL A 47 1.23 -10.01 -7.52
N LEU A 48 0.25 -9.41 -6.82
CA LEU A 48 -0.44 -8.19 -7.24
C LEU A 48 -0.26 -7.10 -6.19
N LEU A 49 0.22 -5.94 -6.65
CA LEU A 49 0.33 -4.73 -5.85
C LEU A 49 -0.63 -3.68 -6.39
N ILE A 50 -1.49 -3.15 -5.53
CA ILE A 50 -2.39 -2.04 -5.84
C ILE A 50 -2.09 -0.89 -4.89
N ARG A 51 -2.01 0.32 -5.45
CA ARG A 51 -1.94 1.56 -4.68
C ARG A 51 -2.87 2.61 -5.31
N ARG A 52 -3.84 3.08 -4.54
CA ARG A 52 -4.82 4.07 -5.00
C ARG A 52 -4.26 5.49 -4.89
N LEU A 53 -4.65 6.33 -5.84
CA LEU A 53 -4.38 7.77 -5.88
C LEU A 53 -5.71 8.55 -5.78
N GLY A 54 -5.62 9.85 -5.54
CA GLY A 54 -6.76 10.76 -5.38
C GLY A 54 -7.26 10.85 -3.94
N CYS A 55 -8.42 11.47 -3.78
CA CYS A 55 -9.07 11.70 -2.48
C CYS A 55 -9.77 10.42 -2.00
N LEU A 56 -9.29 9.88 -0.88
CA LEU A 56 -9.87 8.71 -0.22
C LEU A 56 -10.41 9.10 1.16
N LYS A 57 -11.67 8.78 1.43
CA LYS A 57 -12.29 8.97 2.75
C LYS A 57 -11.72 7.98 3.75
N THR A 58 -11.85 8.34 5.02
CA THR A 58 -11.66 7.40 6.14
C THR A 58 -12.40 6.08 5.89
N GLY A 59 -11.73 4.96 6.16
CA GLY A 59 -12.26 3.61 5.96
C GLY A 59 -12.12 3.07 4.53
N GLU A 60 -11.81 3.92 3.54
CA GLU A 60 -11.53 3.44 2.18
C GLU A 60 -10.18 2.74 2.08
N ILE A 61 -10.11 1.68 1.28
CA ILE A 61 -8.87 0.96 0.97
C ILE A 61 -7.90 1.91 0.26
N ILE A 62 -6.63 1.96 0.67
CA ILE A 62 -5.58 2.75 0.03
C ILE A 62 -4.63 1.89 -0.80
N SER A 63 -4.45 0.63 -0.40
CA SER A 63 -3.53 -0.29 -1.05
C SER A 63 -3.87 -1.73 -0.74
N LEU A 64 -3.46 -2.63 -1.62
CA LEU A 64 -3.60 -4.06 -1.48
C LEU A 64 -2.32 -4.75 -1.97
N ILE A 65 -1.95 -5.82 -1.27
CA ILE A 65 -0.96 -6.81 -1.69
C ILE A 65 -1.65 -8.16 -1.67
N ALA A 66 -1.65 -8.86 -2.80
CA ALA A 66 -2.05 -10.25 -2.90
C ALA A 66 -0.87 -11.06 -3.43
N ALA A 67 -0.68 -12.25 -2.88
CA ALA A 67 0.36 -13.19 -3.29
C ALA A 67 -0.25 -14.59 -3.34
N ALA A 68 0.22 -15.40 -4.27
CA ALA A 68 -0.13 -16.80 -4.44
C ALA A 68 1.14 -17.65 -4.42
N SER A 69 1.13 -18.72 -3.64
CA SER A 69 2.23 -19.66 -3.48
C SER A 69 1.69 -20.99 -2.96
N PRO A 70 2.33 -22.14 -3.28
CA PRO A 70 1.96 -23.43 -2.71
C PRO A 70 2.03 -23.46 -1.17
N ASN A 71 2.90 -22.64 -0.58
CA ASN A 71 3.09 -22.57 0.87
C ASN A 71 2.48 -21.29 1.45
N SER A 72 1.50 -21.46 2.34
CA SER A 72 0.85 -20.33 3.02
C SER A 72 1.82 -19.45 3.81
N ALA A 73 2.90 -20.02 4.38
CA ALA A 73 3.89 -19.25 5.12
C ALA A 73 4.58 -18.20 4.24
N ASP A 74 4.86 -18.54 2.99
CA ASP A 74 5.47 -17.64 2.01
C ASP A 74 4.50 -16.54 1.60
N VAL A 75 3.20 -16.86 1.45
CA VAL A 75 2.15 -15.85 1.20
C VAL A 75 2.09 -14.81 2.34
N PHE A 76 2.14 -15.24 3.60
CA PHE A 76 2.12 -14.32 4.74
C PHE A 76 3.38 -13.45 4.80
N ALA A 77 4.56 -14.07 4.64
CA ALA A 77 5.83 -13.38 4.64
C ALA A 77 5.91 -12.35 3.50
N ALA A 78 5.50 -12.74 2.29
CA ALA A 78 5.44 -11.88 1.11
C ALA A 78 4.52 -10.68 1.31
N CYS A 79 3.30 -10.90 1.82
CA CYS A 79 2.38 -9.80 2.10
C CYS A 79 2.95 -8.82 3.12
N GLN A 80 3.60 -9.31 4.18
CA GLN A 80 4.23 -8.48 5.21
C GLN A 80 5.42 -7.68 4.67
N HIS A 81 6.25 -8.30 3.83
CA HIS A 81 7.34 -7.60 3.15
C HIS A 81 6.80 -6.57 2.15
N GLY A 82 5.89 -6.97 1.27
CA GLY A 82 5.29 -6.10 0.25
C GLY A 82 4.71 -4.83 0.84
N ILE A 83 3.91 -4.91 1.91
CA ILE A 83 3.39 -3.69 2.56
C ILE A 83 4.49 -2.83 3.19
N SER A 84 5.55 -3.44 3.71
CA SER A 84 6.67 -2.70 4.31
C SER A 84 7.46 -1.91 3.27
N HIS A 85 7.60 -2.44 2.05
CA HIS A 85 8.19 -1.72 0.92
C HIS A 85 7.23 -0.68 0.33
N LEU A 86 5.95 -1.03 0.15
CA LEU A 86 4.94 -0.12 -0.41
C LEU A 86 4.77 1.16 0.43
N LYS A 87 4.98 1.08 1.75
CA LYS A 87 5.00 2.24 2.66
C LYS A 87 6.20 3.18 2.48
N LYS A 88 7.25 2.72 1.82
CA LYS A 88 8.52 3.44 1.62
C LYS A 88 8.69 3.99 0.20
N ILE A 89 7.71 3.79 -0.69
CA ILE A 89 7.73 4.32 -2.05
C ILE A 89 7.91 5.84 -2.00
N ALA A 90 8.94 6.35 -2.68
CA ALA A 90 9.31 7.76 -2.64
C ALA A 90 8.41 8.61 -3.56
N THR A 91 7.95 8.01 -4.66
CA THR A 91 7.04 8.61 -5.64
C THR A 91 5.59 8.72 -5.17
N PHE A 92 5.28 8.41 -3.91
CA PHE A 92 3.94 8.46 -3.34
C PHE A 92 3.83 9.48 -2.19
N CYS A 93 2.95 10.46 -2.34
CA CYS A 93 2.72 11.52 -1.36
C CYS A 93 1.30 11.49 -0.80
N LYS A 94 1.14 11.93 0.45
CA LYS A 94 -0.16 12.07 1.11
C LYS A 94 -0.34 13.48 1.67
N THR A 95 -1.56 13.98 1.57
CA THR A 95 -1.99 15.22 2.21
C THR A 95 -3.30 14.95 2.94
N GLU A 96 -3.32 15.16 4.26
CA GLU A 96 -4.53 14.98 5.07
C GLU A 96 -5.58 16.04 4.69
N ILE A 97 -6.84 15.64 4.59
CA ILE A 97 -7.98 16.52 4.31
C ILE A 97 -8.73 16.74 5.62
N GLY A 98 -8.64 17.96 6.17
CA GLY A 98 -9.33 18.32 7.41
C GLY A 98 -10.84 18.48 7.24
N VAL A 99 -11.54 18.56 8.37
CA VAL A 99 -12.89 19.15 8.43
C VAL A 99 -12.75 20.66 8.22
N PRO A 100 -13.56 21.29 7.35
CA PRO A 100 -13.58 22.75 7.20
C PRO A 100 -13.97 23.48 8.49
#